data_AF-A0A963KSW9-F1
#
_entry.id   AF-A0A963KSW9-F1
#
_cell.length_a   1.000
_cell.length_b   1.000
_cell.length_c   1.000
_cell.angle_alpha   90.00
_cell.angle_beta   90.00
_cell.angle_gamma   90.00
#
_symmetry.space_group_name_H-M   'P 1'
#
loop_
_entity.id
_entity.type
_entity.pdbx_description
1 polymer ?
#
loop_
_entity_poly.entity_id
_entity_poly.type
_entity_poly.pdbx_seq_one_letter_code
_entity_poly.pdbx_strand_id
1 'polypeptide(L)'
;MADRDRAGIRARIYELIEDEDVRGPMRTVFNYALMAIILLSVGADILSTVESISVRWRSLLRFIEISSISVFTVEYALRLWVCVEDRAGRYDHPVRGRLRYALTPLSITDLVAILPFYLALLLPQNLMILRMFRLVRVLKLARYSQTLTRFQIVLLNQGRALLAALTVMLVLLIVSSGLMYTAEHEAQPDAFGSIPAAMWWAAVTMSTVGYGDVTPVTVPGKIIASFVAMLGIGMFALPTAVLGAGFMQEQQKSDLSKTAALVARTRIFDQLSPGQLAEIAGSLSIRRLPARYTIIRIGEHPISMYFIDEGEVVLRNERTRRILGPGDFFGEQSLLDGRTRESTIITLTPCQLLELRAEEFYRLIGNDRDLRSAVIEKARERNKDING
;
A
#
# COMPACT_ATOMS: atom_id res chain seq x y z
N MET A 1 -5.09 -23.32 17.87
CA MET A 1 -4.31 -24.23 16.99
C MET A 1 -5.09 -25.49 16.56
N ALA A 2 -6.27 -25.78 17.11
CA ALA A 2 -7.00 -27.04 16.89
C ALA A 2 -8.08 -27.03 15.77
N ASP A 3 -8.19 -25.97 14.97
CA ASP A 3 -9.21 -25.86 13.91
C ASP A 3 -8.63 -25.90 12.47
N ARG A 4 -7.31 -26.14 12.35
CA ARG A 4 -6.60 -26.13 11.05
C ARG A 4 -6.83 -27.36 10.18
N ASP A 5 -7.33 -28.46 10.75
CA ASP A 5 -7.37 -29.77 10.08
C ASP A 5 -8.70 -30.12 9.39
N ARG A 6 -9.73 -29.25 9.46
CA ARG A 6 -11.02 -29.42 8.76
C ARG A 6 -11.27 -28.46 7.60
N ALA A 7 -10.29 -27.66 7.21
CA ALA A 7 -10.40 -26.81 6.03
C ALA A 7 -10.33 -27.65 4.75
N GLY A 8 -11.45 -27.75 4.01
CA GLY A 8 -11.50 -28.42 2.71
C GLY A 8 -10.49 -27.83 1.71
N ILE A 9 -10.18 -28.57 0.64
CA ILE A 9 -9.20 -28.15 -0.41
C ILE A 9 -9.45 -26.71 -0.88
N ARG A 10 -10.72 -26.32 -0.99
CA ARG A 10 -11.14 -24.97 -1.39
C ARG A 10 -10.71 -23.87 -0.41
N ALA A 11 -10.83 -24.10 0.88
CA ALA A 11 -10.40 -23.17 1.92
C ALA A 11 -8.87 -23.01 1.95
N ARG A 12 -8.11 -24.10 1.74
CA ARG A 12 -6.64 -24.04 1.61
C ARG A 12 -6.20 -23.23 0.38
N ILE A 13 -6.91 -23.37 -0.75
CA ILE A 13 -6.63 -22.59 -1.95
C ILE A 13 -7.01 -21.11 -1.76
N TYR A 14 -8.12 -20.83 -1.07
CA TYR A 14 -8.49 -19.48 -0.67
C TYR A 14 -7.38 -18.83 0.17
N GLU A 15 -6.85 -19.54 1.17
CA GLU A 15 -5.75 -19.06 2.01
C GLU A 15 -4.47 -18.77 1.21
N LEU A 16 -4.18 -19.60 0.20
CA LEU A 16 -2.99 -19.43 -0.64
C LEU A 16 -3.11 -18.24 -1.62
N ILE A 17 -4.28 -18.04 -2.25
CA ILE A 17 -4.44 -17.15 -3.40
C ILE A 17 -5.08 -15.80 -3.01
N GLU A 18 -5.95 -15.77 -2.00
CA GLU A 18 -6.80 -14.61 -1.71
C GLU A 18 -6.59 -14.02 -0.30
N ASP A 19 -6.43 -14.83 0.74
CA ASP A 19 -6.44 -14.37 2.13
C ASP A 19 -5.21 -13.53 2.51
N GLU A 20 -5.28 -12.19 2.45
CA GLU A 20 -4.22 -11.23 2.82
C GLU A 20 -3.65 -11.40 4.25
N ASP A 21 -4.39 -12.00 5.18
CA ASP A 21 -3.95 -12.14 6.57
C ASP A 21 -3.01 -13.34 6.78
N VAL A 22 -3.04 -14.34 5.88
CA VAL A 22 -2.19 -15.52 5.96
C VAL A 22 -0.83 -15.23 5.34
N ARG A 23 0.19 -15.10 6.20
CA ARG A 23 1.60 -15.04 5.81
C ARG A 23 2.19 -16.44 5.82
N GLY A 24 2.73 -16.87 4.69
CA GLY A 24 3.43 -18.14 4.57
C GLY A 24 4.42 -18.13 3.41
N PRO A 25 5.55 -18.84 3.53
CA PRO A 25 6.58 -18.86 2.49
C PRO A 25 6.02 -19.34 1.15
N MET A 26 5.09 -20.30 1.17
CA MET A 26 4.45 -20.83 -0.04
C MET A 26 3.66 -19.76 -0.80
N ARG A 27 2.94 -18.89 -0.10
CA ARG A 27 2.20 -17.78 -0.71
C ARG A 27 3.14 -16.73 -1.28
N THR A 28 4.20 -16.40 -0.54
CA THR A 28 5.22 -15.47 -1.02
C THR A 28 5.85 -15.96 -2.32
N VAL A 29 6.23 -17.24 -2.37
CA VAL A 29 6.77 -17.86 -3.60
C VAL A 29 5.74 -17.82 -4.73
N PHE A 30 4.49 -18.17 -4.46
CA PHE A 30 3.40 -18.12 -5.45
C PHE A 30 3.21 -16.71 -6.04
N ASN A 31 3.15 -15.69 -5.19
CA ASN A 31 3.01 -14.29 -5.62
C ASN A 31 4.20 -13.83 -6.47
N TYR A 32 5.44 -14.14 -6.05
CA TYR A 32 6.62 -13.81 -6.84
C TYR A 32 6.67 -14.56 -8.18
N ALA A 33 6.22 -15.82 -8.23
CA ALA A 33 6.15 -16.59 -9.46
C ALA A 33 5.15 -15.97 -10.45
N LEU A 34 3.95 -15.60 -9.99
CA LEU A 34 2.97 -14.92 -10.83
C LEU A 34 3.47 -13.55 -11.30
N MET A 35 4.12 -12.80 -10.42
CA MET A 35 4.73 -11.51 -10.77
C MET A 35 5.80 -11.67 -11.86
N ALA A 36 6.66 -12.68 -11.75
CA ALA A 36 7.67 -13.00 -12.75
C ALA A 36 7.03 -13.38 -14.10
N ILE A 37 5.95 -14.17 -14.09
CA ILE A 37 5.21 -14.53 -15.32
C ILE A 37 4.58 -13.29 -15.97
N ILE A 38 4.02 -12.36 -15.18
CA ILE A 38 3.48 -11.08 -15.70
C ILE A 38 4.60 -10.28 -16.38
N LEU A 39 5.73 -10.09 -15.71
CA LEU A 39 6.86 -9.35 -16.26
C LEU A 39 7.43 -10.01 -17.53
N LEU A 40 7.59 -11.34 -17.52
CA LEU A 40 8.01 -12.11 -18.70
C LEU A 40 7.03 -11.93 -19.85
N SER A 41 5.73 -11.99 -19.58
CA SER A 41 4.69 -11.84 -20.58
C SER A 41 4.66 -10.43 -21.19
N VAL A 42 4.81 -9.38 -20.36
CA VAL A 42 4.90 -7.99 -20.84
C VAL A 42 6.17 -7.77 -21.64
N GLY A 43 7.30 -8.32 -21.18
CA GLY A 43 8.56 -8.28 -21.93
C GLY A 43 8.44 -8.96 -23.29
N ALA A 44 7.81 -10.13 -23.37
CA ALA A 44 7.54 -10.81 -24.63
C ALA A 44 6.63 -10.00 -25.56
N ASP A 45 5.59 -9.33 -25.02
CA ASP A 45 4.74 -8.43 -25.81
C ASP A 45 5.55 -7.26 -26.38
N ILE A 46 6.39 -6.61 -25.58
CA ILE A 46 7.27 -5.52 -26.02
C ILE A 46 8.21 -6.02 -27.12
N LEU A 47 8.90 -7.15 -26.91
CA LEU A 47 9.79 -7.73 -27.91
C LEU A 47 9.07 -8.13 -29.20
N SER A 48 7.79 -8.53 -29.11
CA SER A 48 6.97 -8.86 -30.28
C SER A 48 6.68 -7.66 -31.19
N THR A 49 6.83 -6.42 -30.68
CA THR A 49 6.69 -5.20 -31.48
C THR A 49 7.89 -4.93 -32.39
N VAL A 50 9.04 -5.53 -32.11
CA VAL A 50 10.25 -5.39 -32.92
C VAL A 50 10.23 -6.45 -34.02
N GLU A 51 10.15 -6.04 -35.28
CA GLU A 51 9.97 -6.94 -36.43
C GLU A 51 11.09 -7.98 -36.55
N SER A 52 12.35 -7.59 -36.35
CA SER A 52 13.51 -8.50 -36.44
C SER A 52 13.47 -9.62 -35.39
N ILE A 53 13.00 -9.31 -34.18
CA ILE A 53 12.89 -10.26 -33.06
C ILE A 53 11.64 -11.13 -33.26
N SER A 54 10.52 -10.53 -33.65
CA SER A 54 9.25 -11.24 -33.82
C SER A 54 9.31 -12.30 -34.91
N VAL A 55 10.05 -12.06 -36.00
CA VAL A 55 10.27 -13.06 -37.07
C VAL A 55 11.21 -14.17 -36.59
N ARG A 56 12.31 -13.83 -35.91
CA ARG A 56 13.33 -14.81 -35.47
C ARG A 56 12.86 -15.71 -34.33
N TRP A 57 12.14 -15.17 -33.36
CA TRP A 57 11.73 -15.84 -32.12
C TRP A 57 10.22 -16.08 -32.03
N ARG A 58 9.52 -16.09 -33.17
CA ARG A 58 8.06 -16.18 -33.26
C ARG A 58 7.45 -17.31 -32.43
N SER A 59 8.06 -18.50 -32.49
CA SER A 59 7.59 -19.69 -31.77
C SER A 59 7.72 -19.53 -30.26
N LEU A 60 8.87 -19.05 -29.78
CA LEU A 60 9.13 -18.81 -28.36
C LEU A 60 8.19 -17.73 -27.79
N LEU A 61 8.03 -16.60 -28.50
CA LEU A 61 7.14 -15.52 -28.06
C LEU A 61 5.68 -15.99 -27.98
N ARG A 62 5.21 -16.75 -28.98
CA ARG A 62 3.87 -17.35 -28.97
C ARG A 62 3.71 -18.37 -27.85
N PHE A 63 4.75 -19.17 -27.58
CA PHE A 63 4.73 -20.13 -26.47
C PHE A 63 4.60 -19.42 -25.12
N ILE A 64 5.35 -18.33 -24.91
CA ILE A 64 5.25 -17.50 -23.69
C ILE A 64 3.86 -16.90 -23.57
N GLU A 65 3.31 -16.34 -24.66
CA GLU A 65 1.97 -15.75 -24.69
C GLU A 65 0.88 -16.77 -24.29
N ILE A 66 0.84 -17.93 -24.95
CA ILE A 66 -0.17 -18.97 -24.68
C ILE A 66 0.00 -19.52 -23.26
N SER A 67 1.24 -19.77 -22.82
CA SER A 67 1.51 -20.31 -21.49
C SER A 67 1.11 -19.32 -20.39
N SER A 68 1.46 -18.03 -20.52
CA SER A 68 1.13 -17.01 -19.53
C SER A 68 -0.38 -16.78 -19.44
N ILE A 69 -1.08 -16.71 -20.58
CA ILE A 69 -2.55 -16.54 -20.62
C ILE A 69 -3.26 -17.76 -20.05
N SER A 70 -2.75 -18.97 -20.29
CA SER A 70 -3.28 -20.19 -19.68
C SER A 70 -3.18 -20.12 -18.17
N VAL A 71 -2.01 -19.73 -17.64
CA VAL A 71 -1.80 -19.55 -16.19
C VAL A 71 -2.75 -18.48 -15.63
N PHE A 72 -2.87 -17.31 -16.28
CA PHE A 72 -3.77 -16.24 -15.81
C PHE A 72 -5.25 -16.62 -15.89
N THR A 73 -5.64 -17.41 -16.88
CA THR A 73 -7.02 -17.91 -16.98
C THR A 73 -7.33 -18.87 -15.85
N VAL A 74 -6.44 -19.83 -15.59
CA VAL A 74 -6.58 -20.78 -14.47
C VAL A 74 -6.60 -20.03 -13.14
N GLU A 75 -5.72 -19.06 -12.96
CA GLU A 75 -5.65 -18.24 -11.75
C GLU A 75 -6.96 -17.43 -11.54
N TYR A 76 -7.49 -16.78 -12.58
CA TYR A 76 -8.77 -16.07 -12.50
C TYR A 76 -9.95 -17.02 -12.19
N ALA A 77 -9.99 -18.19 -12.83
CA ALA A 77 -11.02 -19.20 -12.59
C ALA A 77 -10.96 -19.76 -11.16
N LEU A 78 -9.75 -20.02 -10.65
CA LEU A 78 -9.54 -20.46 -9.27
C LEU A 78 -10.03 -19.40 -8.27
N ARG A 79 -9.74 -18.11 -8.49
CA ARG A 79 -10.24 -17.03 -7.64
C ARG A 79 -11.77 -16.98 -7.60
N LEU A 80 -12.43 -17.03 -8.76
CA LEU A 80 -13.90 -17.08 -8.85
C LEU A 80 -14.48 -18.33 -8.17
N TRP A 81 -13.73 -19.44 -8.18
CA TRP A 81 -14.16 -20.66 -7.51
C TRP A 81 -14.01 -20.56 -5.99
N VAL A 82 -12.92 -19.99 -5.46
CA VAL A 82 -12.67 -19.92 -4.02
C VAL A 82 -13.30 -18.71 -3.33
N CYS A 83 -13.75 -17.68 -4.07
CA CYS A 83 -14.22 -16.42 -3.48
C CYS A 83 -15.39 -16.54 -2.49
N VAL A 84 -16.16 -17.64 -2.50
CA VAL A 84 -17.28 -17.82 -1.55
C VAL A 84 -16.81 -18.29 -0.16
N GLU A 85 -15.54 -18.67 -0.01
CA GLU A 85 -14.93 -18.97 1.29
C GLU A 85 -14.48 -17.68 2.03
N ASP A 86 -14.94 -16.51 1.57
CA ASP A 86 -14.61 -15.22 2.18
C ASP A 86 -15.06 -15.18 3.64
N ARG A 87 -14.10 -14.99 4.56
CA ARG A 87 -14.36 -15.00 6.02
C ARG A 87 -15.38 -13.93 6.46
N ALA A 88 -15.53 -12.87 5.67
CA ALA A 88 -16.48 -11.79 5.91
C ALA A 88 -17.90 -12.07 5.39
N GLY A 89 -18.15 -13.22 4.76
CA GLY A 89 -19.48 -13.60 4.27
C GLY A 89 -19.98 -12.79 3.05
N ARG A 90 -19.10 -12.02 2.37
CA ARG A 90 -19.53 -11.03 1.35
C ARG A 90 -20.00 -11.68 0.05
N TYR A 91 -19.59 -12.93 -0.20
CA TYR A 91 -19.74 -13.63 -1.48
C TYR A 91 -20.33 -15.05 -1.36
N ASP A 92 -21.08 -15.34 -0.29
CA ASP A 92 -21.53 -16.70 0.06
C ASP A 92 -22.45 -17.35 -1.00
N HIS A 93 -23.20 -16.53 -1.74
CA HIS A 93 -24.14 -17.04 -2.72
C HIS A 93 -23.42 -17.65 -3.94
N PRO A 94 -23.75 -18.89 -4.37
CA PRO A 94 -22.98 -19.64 -5.37
C PRO A 94 -22.83 -18.95 -6.73
N VAL A 95 -23.87 -18.27 -7.23
CA VAL A 95 -23.82 -17.52 -8.49
C VAL A 95 -23.68 -16.01 -8.28
N ARG A 96 -24.58 -15.40 -7.49
CA ARG A 96 -24.57 -13.95 -7.24
C ARG A 96 -23.32 -13.46 -6.49
N GLY A 97 -22.77 -14.26 -5.58
CA GLY A 97 -21.55 -13.93 -4.86
C GLY A 97 -20.33 -13.90 -5.79
N ARG A 98 -20.21 -14.90 -6.67
CA ARG A 98 -19.15 -14.96 -7.69
C ARG A 98 -19.26 -13.84 -8.70
N LEU A 99 -20.46 -13.51 -9.16
CA LEU A 99 -20.67 -12.38 -10.08
C LEU A 99 -20.32 -11.05 -9.42
N ARG A 100 -20.70 -10.87 -8.16
CA ARG A 100 -20.31 -9.70 -7.37
C ARG A 100 -18.79 -9.60 -7.23
N TYR A 101 -18.10 -10.72 -6.98
CA TYR A 101 -16.64 -10.78 -6.95
C TYR A 101 -16.03 -10.42 -8.31
N ALA A 102 -16.57 -10.95 -9.42
CA ALA A 102 -16.09 -10.67 -10.77
C ALA A 102 -16.15 -9.17 -11.14
N LEU A 103 -17.09 -8.43 -10.53
CA LEU A 103 -17.27 -6.98 -10.71
C LEU A 103 -16.41 -6.13 -9.75
N THR A 104 -15.54 -6.73 -8.94
CA THR A 104 -14.59 -5.98 -8.11
C THR A 104 -13.44 -5.43 -8.96
N PRO A 105 -12.88 -4.24 -8.65
CA PRO A 105 -11.84 -3.61 -9.49
C PRO A 105 -10.62 -4.49 -9.78
N LEU A 106 -10.13 -5.23 -8.78
CA LEU A 106 -8.99 -6.14 -8.94
C LEU A 106 -9.34 -7.34 -9.84
N SER A 107 -10.55 -7.87 -9.74
CA SER A 107 -11.01 -9.00 -10.56
C SER A 107 -11.32 -8.58 -11.99
N ILE A 108 -11.83 -7.36 -12.19
CA ILE A 108 -11.97 -6.76 -13.53
C ILE A 108 -10.59 -6.64 -14.19
N THR A 109 -9.57 -6.23 -13.44
CA THR A 109 -8.19 -6.14 -13.95
C THR A 109 -7.68 -7.51 -14.44
N ASP A 110 -7.97 -8.58 -13.69
CA ASP A 110 -7.60 -9.94 -14.09
C ASP A 110 -8.35 -10.40 -15.34
N LEU A 111 -9.64 -10.07 -15.47
CA LEU A 111 -10.45 -10.37 -16.65
C LEU A 111 -9.94 -9.62 -17.89
N VAL A 112 -9.72 -8.31 -17.78
CA VAL A 112 -9.22 -7.48 -18.88
C VAL A 112 -7.82 -7.90 -19.32
N ALA A 113 -7.01 -8.48 -18.44
CA ALA A 113 -5.68 -8.99 -18.79
C ALA A 113 -5.71 -10.24 -19.70
N ILE A 114 -6.76 -11.07 -19.62
CA ILE A 114 -6.91 -12.28 -20.44
C ILE A 114 -7.82 -12.06 -21.66
N LEU A 115 -8.74 -11.11 -21.57
CA LEU A 115 -9.79 -10.86 -22.55
C LEU A 115 -9.27 -10.62 -23.99
N PRO A 116 -8.19 -9.84 -24.24
CA PRO A 116 -7.71 -9.56 -25.59
C PRO A 116 -7.35 -10.82 -26.39
N PHE A 117 -6.82 -11.86 -25.73
CA PHE A 117 -6.47 -13.12 -26.38
C PHE A 117 -7.71 -13.88 -26.83
N TYR A 118 -8.71 -14.02 -25.95
CA TYR A 118 -9.96 -14.71 -26.29
C TYR A 118 -10.76 -13.95 -27.34
N LEU A 119 -10.77 -12.61 -27.29
CA LEU A 119 -11.38 -11.80 -28.34
C LEU A 119 -10.68 -11.95 -29.68
N ALA A 120 -9.35 -12.02 -29.69
CA ALA A 120 -8.58 -12.25 -30.92
C ALA A 120 -8.80 -13.65 -31.53
N LEU A 121 -9.21 -14.64 -30.72
CA LEU A 121 -9.60 -15.97 -31.22
C LEU A 121 -11.00 -15.97 -31.85
N LEU A 122 -11.93 -15.21 -31.29
CA LEU A 122 -13.33 -15.16 -31.72
C LEU A 122 -13.58 -14.18 -32.88
N LEU A 123 -12.81 -13.09 -32.96
CA LEU A 123 -12.97 -12.06 -33.97
C LEU A 123 -11.98 -12.27 -35.13
N PRO A 124 -12.46 -12.39 -36.38
CA PRO A 124 -11.60 -12.61 -37.55
C PRO A 124 -10.75 -11.40 -37.95
N GLN A 125 -10.89 -10.25 -37.28
CA GLN A 125 -10.19 -9.01 -37.61
C GLN A 125 -8.97 -8.76 -36.69
N ASN A 126 -7.83 -8.47 -37.30
CA ASN A 126 -6.62 -7.99 -36.63
C ASN A 126 -6.83 -6.56 -36.10
N LEU A 127 -7.57 -6.42 -35.00
CA LEU A 127 -7.72 -5.13 -34.34
C LEU A 127 -6.39 -4.77 -33.66
N MET A 128 -5.65 -3.84 -34.25
CA MET A 128 -4.43 -3.26 -33.66
C MET A 128 -4.66 -2.80 -32.21
N ILE A 129 -5.86 -2.29 -31.92
CA ILE A 129 -6.31 -1.89 -30.60
C ILE A 129 -6.27 -3.06 -29.59
N LEU A 130 -6.70 -4.28 -29.96
CA LEU A 130 -6.62 -5.45 -29.06
C LEU A 130 -5.18 -5.79 -28.68
N ARG A 131 -4.23 -5.53 -29.58
CA ARG A 131 -2.80 -5.75 -29.30
C ARG A 131 -2.27 -4.78 -28.25
N MET A 132 -2.80 -3.55 -28.17
CA MET A 132 -2.41 -2.58 -27.14
C MET A 132 -3.00 -2.93 -25.77
N PHE A 133 -4.22 -3.51 -25.73
CA PHE A 133 -4.82 -3.98 -24.49
C PHE A 133 -4.03 -5.11 -23.82
N ARG A 134 -3.15 -5.81 -24.54
CA ARG A 134 -2.25 -6.81 -23.96
C ARG A 134 -1.33 -6.22 -22.89
N LEU A 135 -0.92 -4.95 -23.02
CA LEU A 135 -0.08 -4.28 -22.01
C LEU A 135 -0.84 -4.02 -20.71
N VAL A 136 -2.18 -4.00 -20.73
CA VAL A 136 -3.01 -3.83 -19.53
C VAL A 136 -2.77 -4.98 -18.53
N ARG A 137 -2.25 -6.13 -18.97
CA ARG A 137 -1.83 -7.22 -18.07
C ARG A 137 -0.80 -6.78 -17.02
N VAL A 138 -0.05 -5.71 -17.26
CA VAL A 138 0.86 -5.11 -16.27
C VAL A 138 0.11 -4.62 -15.03
N LEU A 139 -1.15 -4.22 -15.17
CA LEU A 139 -1.99 -3.79 -14.04
C LEU A 139 -2.28 -4.93 -13.07
N LYS A 140 -2.15 -6.22 -13.47
CA LYS A 140 -2.23 -7.36 -12.53
C LYS A 140 -1.19 -7.26 -11.42
N LEU A 141 -0.07 -6.56 -11.63
CA LEU A 141 0.93 -6.29 -10.58
C LEU A 141 0.33 -5.53 -9.39
N ALA A 142 -0.74 -4.75 -9.60
CA ALA A 142 -1.40 -4.02 -8.53
C ALA A 142 -1.89 -4.94 -7.40
N ARG A 143 -2.34 -6.16 -7.74
CA ARG A 143 -2.81 -7.15 -6.78
C ARG A 143 -1.71 -7.70 -5.87
N TYR A 144 -0.47 -7.76 -6.39
CA TYR A 144 0.67 -8.33 -5.65
C TYR A 144 1.47 -7.26 -4.90
N SER A 145 1.14 -5.98 -5.11
CA SER A 145 1.77 -4.84 -4.45
C SER A 145 0.80 -4.16 -3.50
N GLN A 146 1.03 -4.34 -2.19
CA GLN A 146 0.25 -3.67 -1.15
C GLN A 146 0.30 -2.14 -1.28
N THR A 147 1.33 -1.58 -1.91
CA THR A 147 1.43 -0.15 -2.22
C THR A 147 0.46 0.28 -3.32
N LEU A 148 0.30 -0.53 -4.37
CA LEU A 148 -0.64 -0.23 -5.46
C LEU A 148 -2.09 -0.41 -5.03
N THR A 149 -2.42 -1.39 -4.19
CA THR A 149 -3.75 -1.50 -3.60
C THR A 149 -4.08 -0.27 -2.75
N ARG A 150 -3.13 0.20 -1.93
CA ARG A 150 -3.31 1.44 -1.15
C ARG A 150 -3.46 2.67 -2.05
N PHE A 151 -2.69 2.76 -3.13
CA PHE A 151 -2.85 3.83 -4.12
C PHE A 151 -4.27 3.88 -4.68
N GLN A 152 -4.86 2.74 -5.03
CA GLN A 152 -6.23 2.67 -5.53
C GLN A 152 -7.24 3.16 -4.49
N ILE A 153 -7.09 2.75 -3.23
CA ILE A 153 -7.93 3.21 -2.11
C ILE A 153 -7.82 4.73 -1.95
N VAL A 154 -6.60 5.27 -1.98
CA VAL A 154 -6.35 6.71 -1.90
C VAL A 154 -6.99 7.45 -3.07
N LEU A 155 -6.87 6.93 -4.30
CA LEU A 155 -7.45 7.56 -5.49
C LEU A 155 -8.98 7.67 -5.39
N LEU A 156 -9.63 6.61 -4.92
CA LEU A 156 -11.08 6.56 -4.73
C LEU A 156 -11.53 7.49 -3.59
N ASN A 157 -10.81 7.47 -2.47
CA ASN A 157 -11.13 8.30 -1.30
C ASN A 157 -10.88 9.80 -1.55
N GLN A 158 -9.83 10.13 -2.31
CA GLN A 158 -9.47 11.50 -2.66
C GLN A 158 -10.07 11.97 -4.00
N GLY A 159 -10.95 11.18 -4.61
CA GLY A 159 -11.49 11.43 -5.94
C GLY A 159 -12.15 12.80 -6.10
N ARG A 160 -12.85 13.30 -5.07
CA ARG A 160 -13.45 14.64 -5.09
C ARG A 160 -12.41 15.76 -5.16
N ALA A 161 -11.34 15.66 -4.37
CA ALA A 161 -10.25 16.63 -4.37
C ALA A 161 -9.44 16.58 -5.67
N LEU A 162 -9.18 15.37 -6.19
CA LEU A 162 -8.53 15.18 -7.49
C LEU A 162 -9.37 15.73 -8.65
N LEU A 163 -10.70 15.52 -8.62
CA LEU A 163 -11.60 16.07 -9.63
C LEU A 163 -11.65 17.61 -9.57
N ALA A 164 -11.65 18.19 -8.37
CA ALA A 164 -11.58 19.64 -8.20
C ALA A 164 -10.25 20.20 -8.75
N ALA A 165 -9.12 19.55 -8.45
CA ALA A 165 -7.82 19.93 -8.98
C ALA A 165 -7.79 19.83 -10.52
N LEU A 166 -8.31 18.73 -11.09
CA LEU A 166 -8.42 18.56 -12.54
C LEU A 166 -9.29 19.63 -13.19
N THR A 167 -10.39 20.01 -12.54
CA THR A 167 -11.27 21.07 -13.03
C THR A 167 -10.54 22.41 -13.09
N VAL A 168 -9.80 22.77 -12.04
CA VAL A 168 -8.97 23.99 -12.03
C VAL A 168 -7.91 23.94 -13.12
N MET A 169 -7.24 22.79 -13.29
CA MET A 169 -6.25 22.60 -14.36
C MET A 169 -6.84 22.78 -15.75
N LEU A 170 -8.03 22.23 -15.99
CA LEU A 170 -8.72 22.35 -17.27
C LEU A 170 -9.14 23.80 -17.56
N VAL A 171 -9.65 24.51 -16.56
CA VAL A 171 -10.01 25.93 -16.70
C VAL A 171 -8.78 26.77 -17.05
N LEU A 172 -7.68 26.59 -16.31
CA LEU A 172 -6.45 27.32 -16.58
C LEU A 172 -5.88 26.98 -17.96
N LEU A 173 -5.89 25.71 -18.37
CA LEU A 173 -5.51 25.30 -19.72
C LEU A 173 -6.31 26.06 -20.79
N ILE A 174 -7.64 26.09 -20.68
CA ILE A 174 -8.52 26.76 -21.65
C ILE A 174 -8.25 28.26 -21.68
N VAL A 175 -8.15 28.91 -20.52
CA VAL A 175 -7.89 30.35 -20.41
C VAL A 175 -6.51 30.71 -20.99
N SER A 176 -5.46 29.99 -20.62
CA SER A 176 -4.10 30.19 -21.15
C SER A 176 -4.04 30.02 -22.66
N SER A 177 -4.78 29.04 -23.20
CA SER A 177 -4.84 28.78 -24.64
C SER A 177 -5.55 29.90 -25.39
N GLY A 178 -6.66 30.40 -24.85
CA GLY A 178 -7.38 31.54 -25.44
C GLY A 178 -6.54 32.81 -25.44
N LEU A 179 -5.87 33.11 -24.32
CA LEU A 179 -4.96 34.26 -24.21
C LEU A 179 -3.79 34.16 -25.19
N MET A 180 -3.18 32.98 -25.29
CA MET A 180 -2.05 32.77 -26.19
C MET A 180 -2.47 32.87 -27.66
N TYR A 181 -3.61 32.27 -28.03
CA TYR A 181 -4.20 32.43 -29.36
C TYR A 181 -4.36 33.91 -29.70
N THR A 182 -5.00 34.71 -28.84
CA THR A 182 -5.22 36.14 -29.10
C THR A 182 -3.92 36.95 -29.21
N ALA A 183 -2.84 36.52 -28.56
CA ALA A 183 -1.57 37.23 -28.57
C ALA A 183 -0.68 36.87 -29.78
N GLU A 184 -0.74 35.63 -30.25
CA GLU A 184 0.22 35.11 -31.23
C GLU A 184 -0.41 34.70 -32.57
N HIS A 185 -1.73 34.59 -32.72
CA HIS A 185 -2.32 34.05 -33.96
C HIS A 185 -1.97 34.88 -35.20
N GLU A 186 -1.79 36.20 -35.08
CA GLU A 186 -1.40 37.06 -36.21
C GLU A 186 0.07 36.90 -36.57
N ALA A 187 0.94 36.72 -35.56
CA ALA A 187 2.38 36.59 -35.75
C ALA A 187 2.79 35.16 -36.17
N GLN A 188 2.04 34.15 -35.72
CA GLN A 188 2.34 32.73 -35.88
C GLN A 188 1.07 31.93 -36.20
N PRO A 189 0.45 32.13 -37.38
CA PRO A 189 -0.79 31.44 -37.75
C PRO A 189 -0.60 29.92 -37.87
N ASP A 190 0.58 29.42 -38.24
CA ASP A 190 0.84 27.98 -38.36
C ASP A 190 0.92 27.28 -37.00
N ALA A 191 1.36 27.99 -35.95
CA ALA A 191 1.59 27.42 -34.62
C ALA A 191 0.46 27.74 -33.63
N PHE A 192 -0.11 28.94 -33.70
CA PHE A 192 -1.19 29.42 -32.84
C PHE A 192 -2.48 29.75 -33.62
N GLY A 193 -2.68 29.14 -34.79
CA GLY A 193 -3.85 29.40 -35.66
C GLY A 193 -5.19 28.89 -35.14
N SER A 194 -5.23 28.17 -34.01
CA SER A 194 -6.47 27.75 -33.37
C SER A 194 -6.30 27.57 -31.86
N ILE A 195 -7.40 27.67 -31.11
CA ILE A 195 -7.37 27.44 -29.66
C ILE A 195 -6.84 26.03 -29.32
N PRO A 196 -7.24 24.94 -30.00
CA PRO A 196 -6.65 23.61 -29.74
C PRO A 196 -5.15 23.53 -30.00
N ALA A 197 -4.63 24.24 -31.00
CA ALA A 197 -3.18 24.32 -31.23
C ALA A 197 -2.48 25.05 -30.06
N ALA A 198 -3.07 26.15 -29.59
CA ALA A 198 -2.60 26.84 -28.38
C ALA A 198 -2.73 25.99 -27.11
N MET A 199 -3.71 25.07 -27.03
CA MET A 199 -3.87 24.12 -25.92
C MET A 199 -2.71 23.13 -25.83
N TRP A 200 -2.16 22.68 -26.95
CA TRP A 200 -0.95 21.84 -26.94
C TRP A 200 0.21 22.59 -26.27
N TRP A 201 0.48 23.83 -26.71
CA TRP A 201 1.51 24.67 -26.12
C TRP A 201 1.28 24.92 -24.62
N ALA A 202 0.03 25.26 -24.23
CA ALA A 202 -0.32 25.52 -22.84
C ALA A 202 -0.13 24.26 -21.99
N ALA A 203 -0.55 23.09 -22.46
CA ALA A 203 -0.37 21.83 -21.76
C ALA A 203 1.12 21.50 -21.54
N VAL A 204 1.97 21.65 -22.56
CA VAL A 204 3.41 21.39 -22.49
C VAL A 204 4.12 22.39 -21.56
N THR A 205 3.72 23.66 -21.60
CA THR A 205 4.30 24.72 -20.76
C THR A 205 3.89 24.57 -19.29
N MET A 206 2.61 24.34 -19.03
CA MET A 206 2.08 24.19 -17.68
C MET A 206 2.52 22.90 -17.00
N SER A 207 2.77 21.84 -17.78
CA SER A 207 3.37 20.59 -17.29
C SER A 207 4.88 20.67 -17.08
N THR A 208 5.49 21.84 -17.28
CA THR A 208 6.94 22.06 -17.14
C THR A 208 7.80 21.22 -18.09
N VAL A 209 7.20 20.61 -19.12
CA VAL A 209 7.91 19.77 -20.11
C VAL A 209 8.69 20.65 -21.08
N GLY A 210 8.03 21.66 -21.66
CA GLY A 210 8.68 22.67 -22.49
C GLY A 210 9.50 22.10 -23.66
N TYR A 211 8.88 21.32 -24.55
CA TYR A 211 9.58 20.73 -25.71
C TYR A 211 10.31 21.76 -26.59
N GLY A 212 9.84 23.00 -26.62
CA GLY A 212 10.44 24.08 -27.41
C GLY A 212 10.10 24.00 -28.91
N ASP A 213 9.13 23.17 -29.28
CA ASP A 213 8.56 23.03 -30.62
C ASP A 213 7.79 24.29 -31.06
N VAL A 214 7.08 24.92 -30.13
CA VAL A 214 6.36 26.18 -30.34
C VAL A 214 6.62 27.13 -29.18
N THR A 215 6.95 28.40 -29.46
CA THR A 215 7.17 29.43 -28.43
C THR A 215 6.60 30.79 -28.88
N PRO A 216 6.10 31.62 -27.97
CA PRO A 216 5.62 32.96 -28.33
C PRO A 216 6.77 33.86 -28.78
N VAL A 217 6.56 34.58 -29.87
CA VAL A 217 7.56 35.53 -30.41
C VAL A 217 7.24 36.97 -30.01
N THR A 218 5.96 37.27 -29.73
CA THR A 218 5.51 38.61 -29.37
C THR A 218 5.81 38.94 -27.90
N VAL A 219 5.92 40.24 -27.60
CA VAL A 219 6.06 40.73 -26.22
C VAL A 219 4.87 40.31 -25.34
N PRO A 220 3.59 40.54 -25.72
CA PRO A 220 2.45 40.09 -24.91
C PRO A 220 2.44 38.56 -24.74
N GLY A 221 2.75 37.78 -25.77
CA GLY A 221 2.85 36.33 -25.67
C GLY A 221 3.91 35.88 -24.67
N LYS A 222 5.11 36.50 -24.66
CA LYS A 222 6.16 36.19 -23.69
C LYS A 222 5.78 36.51 -22.24
N ILE A 223 5.04 37.61 -22.03
CA ILE A 223 4.51 37.96 -20.71
C ILE A 223 3.49 36.89 -20.26
N ILE A 224 2.54 36.53 -21.12
CA ILE A 224 1.55 35.49 -20.85
C ILE A 224 2.25 34.16 -20.54
N ALA A 225 3.21 33.74 -21.35
CA ALA A 225 3.97 32.51 -21.14
C ALA A 225 4.70 32.48 -19.80
N SER A 226 5.27 33.61 -19.37
CA SER A 226 5.93 33.71 -18.07
C SER A 226 4.96 33.46 -16.91
N PHE A 227 3.76 34.06 -16.97
CA PHE A 227 2.70 33.81 -15.98
C PHE A 227 2.19 32.37 -16.02
N VAL A 228 1.95 31.82 -17.22
CA VAL A 228 1.46 30.45 -17.41
C VAL A 228 2.47 29.42 -16.89
N ALA A 229 3.76 29.63 -17.13
CA ALA A 229 4.82 28.78 -16.60
C ALA A 229 4.83 28.77 -15.05
N MET A 230 4.66 29.93 -14.41
CA MET A 230 4.58 30.03 -12.95
C MET A 230 3.33 29.34 -12.40
N LEU A 231 2.18 29.49 -13.06
CA LEU A 231 0.93 28.82 -12.67
C LEU A 231 1.04 27.29 -12.81
N GLY A 232 1.75 26.79 -13.81
CA GLY A 232 1.99 25.36 -14.03
C GLY A 232 2.58 24.65 -12.81
N ILE A 233 3.56 25.27 -12.15
CA ILE A 233 4.19 24.73 -10.92
C ILE A 233 3.14 24.55 -9.81
N GLY A 234 2.27 25.55 -9.61
CA GLY A 234 1.22 25.50 -8.60
C GLY A 234 0.14 24.44 -8.90
N MET A 235 -0.14 24.18 -10.17
CA MET A 235 -1.16 23.21 -10.57
C MET A 235 -0.80 21.77 -10.22
N PHE A 236 0.43 21.34 -10.45
CA PHE A 236 0.86 19.97 -10.11
C PHE A 236 1.08 19.77 -8.61
N ALA A 237 1.27 20.85 -7.85
CA ALA A 237 1.41 20.77 -6.39
C ALA A 237 0.14 20.23 -5.71
N LEU A 238 -1.05 20.59 -6.20
CA LEU A 238 -2.32 20.24 -5.55
C LEU A 238 -2.65 18.73 -5.65
N PRO A 239 -2.68 18.08 -6.83
CA PRO A 239 -2.87 16.62 -6.91
C PRO A 239 -1.80 15.85 -6.15
N THR A 240 -0.54 16.31 -6.24
CA THR A 240 0.59 15.68 -5.54
C THR A 240 0.42 15.74 -4.02
N ALA A 241 0.05 16.90 -3.48
CA ALA A 241 -0.20 17.08 -2.05
C ALA A 241 -1.41 16.26 -1.56
N VAL A 242 -2.50 16.23 -2.34
CA VAL A 242 -3.71 15.45 -2.04
C VAL A 242 -3.40 13.96 -2.01
N LEU A 243 -2.67 13.44 -3.00
CA LEU A 243 -2.25 12.04 -3.03
C LEU A 243 -1.31 11.72 -1.87
N GLY A 244 -0.33 12.59 -1.60
CA GLY A 244 0.62 12.42 -0.49
C GLY A 244 -0.09 12.35 0.86
N ALA A 245 -0.97 13.31 1.15
CA ALA A 245 -1.77 13.33 2.37
C ALA A 245 -2.68 12.10 2.47
N GLY A 246 -3.31 11.69 1.36
CA GLY A 246 -4.14 10.50 1.31
C GLY A 246 -3.36 9.21 1.61
N PHE A 247 -2.16 9.06 1.05
CA PHE A 247 -1.26 7.94 1.34
C PHE A 247 -0.85 7.90 2.81
N MET A 248 -0.47 9.05 3.38
CA MET A 248 -0.11 9.14 4.81
C MET A 248 -1.29 8.74 5.69
N GLN A 249 -2.50 9.20 5.37
CA GLN A 249 -3.71 8.86 6.11
C GLN A 249 -4.04 7.36 6.03
N GLU A 250 -3.93 6.76 4.84
CA GLU A 250 -4.19 5.33 4.65
C GLU A 250 -3.12 4.46 5.33
N GLN A 251 -1.87 4.90 5.31
CA GLN A 251 -0.79 4.24 6.05
C GLN A 251 -1.03 4.27 7.55
N GLN A 252 -1.40 5.44 8.10
CA GLN A 252 -1.69 5.59 9.52
C GLN A 252 -2.87 4.71 9.97
N LYS A 253 -3.94 4.62 9.16
CA LYS A 253 -5.07 3.72 9.45
C LYS A 253 -4.63 2.26 9.50
N SER A 254 -3.85 1.81 8.51
CA SER A 254 -3.30 0.45 8.48
C SER A 254 -2.45 0.15 9.72
N ASP A 255 -1.61 1.11 10.12
CA ASP A 255 -0.72 0.94 11.26
C ASP A 255 -1.52 0.91 12.57
N LEU A 256 -2.53 1.78 12.74
CA LEU A 256 -3.45 1.75 13.87
C LEU A 256 -4.19 0.40 13.96
N SER A 257 -4.73 -0.12 12.85
CA SER A 257 -5.45 -1.39 12.85
C SER A 257 -4.55 -2.56 13.23
N LYS A 258 -3.29 -2.57 12.75
CA LYS A 258 -2.29 -3.56 13.16
C LYS A 258 -2.01 -3.43 14.65
N THR A 259 -1.69 -2.23 15.11
CA THR A 259 -1.41 -1.97 16.52
C THR A 259 -2.57 -2.38 17.42
N ALA A 260 -3.81 -2.02 17.08
CA ALA A 260 -5.00 -2.42 17.84
C ALA A 260 -5.17 -3.94 17.90
N ALA A 261 -4.95 -4.64 16.79
CA ALA A 261 -4.98 -6.11 16.76
C ALA A 261 -3.89 -6.74 17.64
N LEU A 262 -2.72 -6.10 17.73
CA LEU A 262 -1.61 -6.55 18.58
C LEU A 262 -1.89 -6.25 20.07
N VAL A 263 -2.42 -5.08 20.39
CA VAL A 263 -2.87 -4.70 21.74
C VAL A 263 -3.92 -5.69 22.25
N ALA A 264 -4.92 -6.01 21.42
CA ALA A 264 -5.97 -6.97 21.76
C ALA A 264 -5.48 -8.41 22.02
N ARG A 265 -4.25 -8.75 21.62
CA ARG A 265 -3.63 -10.05 21.94
C ARG A 265 -2.93 -10.06 23.30
N THR A 266 -2.58 -8.89 23.83
CA THR A 266 -1.90 -8.79 25.11
C THR A 266 -2.90 -8.75 26.25
N ARG A 267 -2.79 -9.72 27.17
CA ARG A 267 -3.76 -9.92 28.27
C ARG A 267 -3.91 -8.72 29.22
N ILE A 268 -2.98 -7.77 29.18
CA ILE A 268 -3.02 -6.57 30.04
C ILE A 268 -4.12 -5.59 29.64
N PHE A 269 -4.63 -5.68 28.40
CA PHE A 269 -5.66 -4.79 27.87
C PHE A 269 -7.03 -5.45 27.71
N ASP A 270 -7.20 -6.69 28.19
CA ASP A 270 -8.46 -7.45 28.08
C ASP A 270 -9.64 -6.74 28.78
N GLN A 271 -9.36 -5.89 29.77
CA GLN A 271 -10.37 -5.17 30.55
C GLN A 271 -10.78 -3.83 29.93
N LEU A 272 -10.15 -3.40 28.84
CA LEU A 272 -10.43 -2.11 28.22
C LEU A 272 -11.60 -2.18 27.24
N SER A 273 -12.41 -1.13 27.20
CA SER A 273 -13.44 -0.98 26.18
C SER A 273 -12.81 -0.80 24.79
N PRO A 274 -13.54 -1.10 23.69
CA PRO A 274 -13.05 -0.88 22.33
C PRO A 274 -12.59 0.55 22.04
N GLY A 275 -13.21 1.55 22.68
CA GLY A 275 -12.80 2.96 22.57
C GLY A 275 -11.44 3.23 23.20
N GLN A 276 -11.20 2.71 24.41
CA GLN A 276 -9.91 2.82 25.11
C GLN A 276 -8.81 2.06 24.36
N LEU A 277 -9.11 0.88 23.81
CA LEU A 277 -8.18 0.12 22.98
C LEU A 277 -7.73 0.90 21.73
N ALA A 278 -8.67 1.59 21.07
CA ALA A 278 -8.35 2.42 19.91
C ALA A 278 -7.48 3.64 20.29
N GLU A 279 -7.75 4.26 21.44
CA GLU A 279 -6.94 5.37 21.96
C GLU A 279 -5.50 4.92 22.26
N ILE A 280 -5.32 3.82 22.99
CA ILE A 280 -3.99 3.27 23.31
C ILE A 280 -3.28 2.79 22.04
N ALA A 281 -4.00 2.18 21.09
CA ALA A 281 -3.42 1.77 19.81
C ALA A 281 -2.90 2.98 19.01
N GLY A 282 -3.51 4.16 19.16
CA GLY A 282 -3.02 5.41 18.56
C GLY A 282 -1.71 5.91 19.16
N SER A 283 -1.45 5.57 20.42
CA SER A 283 -0.23 5.94 21.16
C SER A 283 0.94 4.97 20.96
N LEU A 284 0.69 3.81 20.36
CA LEU A 284 1.64 2.72 20.24
C LEU A 284 2.27 2.69 18.83
N SER A 285 3.60 2.55 18.78
CA SER A 285 4.36 2.43 17.54
C SER A 285 4.88 1.01 17.34
N ILE A 286 4.69 0.42 16.16
CA ILE A 286 5.29 -0.90 15.85
C ILE A 286 6.80 -0.72 15.57
N ARG A 287 7.64 -1.44 16.31
CA ARG A 287 9.09 -1.45 16.15
C ARG A 287 9.57 -2.85 15.77
N ARG A 288 10.18 -2.98 14.59
CA ARG A 288 10.79 -4.23 14.12
C ARG A 288 12.29 -4.16 14.32
N LEU A 289 12.83 -5.10 15.10
CA LEU A 289 14.24 -5.11 15.48
C LEU A 289 14.88 -6.43 15.04
N PRO A 290 16.11 -6.42 14.49
CA PRO A 290 16.83 -7.64 14.17
C PRO A 290 17.27 -8.34 15.47
N ALA A 291 17.74 -9.59 15.35
CA ALA A 291 18.38 -10.30 16.47
C ALA A 291 19.66 -9.59 16.92
N ARG A 292 20.03 -9.74 18.20
CA ARG A 292 21.22 -9.14 18.85
C ARG A 292 21.23 -7.62 18.88
N TYR A 293 20.07 -7.00 18.83
CA TYR A 293 19.88 -5.56 18.95
C TYR A 293 19.63 -5.17 20.41
N THR A 294 20.39 -4.21 20.94
CA THR A 294 20.19 -3.68 22.29
C THR A 294 19.09 -2.63 22.28
N ILE A 295 17.97 -2.92 22.97
CA ILE A 295 16.78 -2.07 23.01
C ILE A 295 16.91 -1.00 24.10
N ILE A 296 17.37 -1.43 25.27
CA ILE A 296 17.51 -0.61 26.47
C ILE A 296 18.87 -0.94 27.08
N ARG A 297 19.60 0.08 27.53
CA ARG A 297 20.81 -0.12 28.35
C ARG A 297 20.55 0.27 29.80
N ILE A 298 21.20 -0.44 30.71
CA ILE A 298 21.20 -0.09 32.14
C ILE A 298 21.73 1.34 32.34
N GLY A 299 21.13 2.09 33.27
CA GLY A 299 21.48 3.47 33.57
C GLY A 299 20.84 4.53 32.66
N GLU A 300 20.20 4.15 31.55
CA GLU A 300 19.51 5.12 30.68
C GLU A 300 18.25 5.70 31.35
N HIS A 301 17.83 6.88 30.90
CA HIS A 301 16.53 7.43 31.31
C HIS A 301 15.38 6.73 30.58
N PRO A 302 14.24 6.49 31.25
CA PRO A 302 13.14 5.76 30.66
C PRO A 302 12.34 6.62 29.68
N ILE A 303 12.53 6.36 28.38
CA ILE A 303 11.83 7.08 27.30
C ILE A 303 10.57 6.37 26.78
N SER A 304 10.49 5.04 26.93
CA SER A 304 9.39 4.21 26.39
C SER A 304 9.27 2.87 27.13
N MET A 305 8.11 2.22 27.12
CA MET A 305 7.98 0.80 27.43
C MET A 305 7.60 0.01 26.17
N TYR A 306 7.75 -1.31 26.22
CA TYR A 306 7.58 -2.17 25.06
C TYR A 306 6.74 -3.39 25.38
N PHE A 307 5.83 -3.76 24.47
CA PHE A 307 5.10 -5.03 24.48
C PHE A 307 5.66 -5.93 23.38
N ILE A 308 5.80 -7.22 23.65
CA ILE A 308 6.38 -8.19 22.72
C ILE A 308 5.24 -8.88 21.98
N ASP A 309 5.17 -8.67 20.67
CA ASP A 309 4.23 -9.38 19.79
C ASP A 309 4.86 -10.64 19.20
N GLU A 310 6.06 -10.49 18.63
CA GLU A 310 6.83 -11.61 18.06
C GLU A 310 8.29 -11.55 18.51
N GLY A 311 8.91 -12.72 18.62
CA GLY A 311 10.32 -12.88 18.99
C GLY A 311 10.55 -12.97 20.49
N GLU A 312 11.82 -13.02 20.85
CA GLU A 312 12.27 -13.20 22.23
C GLU A 312 13.35 -12.17 22.56
N VAL A 313 13.26 -11.61 23.77
CA VAL A 313 14.28 -10.70 24.29
C VAL A 313 14.85 -11.25 25.58
N VAL A 314 16.11 -10.95 25.86
CA VAL A 314 16.73 -11.24 27.14
C VAL A 314 16.85 -9.96 27.95
N LEU A 315 16.33 -10.02 29.17
CA LEU A 315 16.58 -9.07 30.23
C LEU A 315 17.83 -9.52 30.99
N ARG A 316 18.82 -8.64 31.11
CA ARG A 316 20.07 -8.89 31.82
C ARG A 316 20.32 -7.78 32.85
N ASN A 317 20.41 -8.17 34.12
CA ASN A 317 20.95 -7.37 35.21
C ASN A 317 22.10 -8.17 35.89
N GLU A 318 22.82 -7.57 36.83
CA GLU A 318 23.89 -8.21 37.63
C GLU A 318 23.40 -9.46 38.38
N ARG A 319 22.12 -9.50 38.76
CA ARG A 319 21.52 -10.58 39.56
C ARG A 319 20.67 -11.57 38.77
N THR A 320 20.13 -11.18 37.62
CA THR A 320 19.09 -11.96 36.94
C THR A 320 19.24 -11.92 35.42
N ARG A 321 18.99 -13.08 34.81
CA ARG A 321 18.87 -13.24 33.35
C ARG A 321 17.53 -13.92 33.06
N ARG A 322 16.62 -13.20 32.41
CA ARG A 322 15.28 -13.71 32.08
C ARG A 322 15.00 -13.52 30.59
N ILE A 323 14.37 -14.51 29.98
CA ILE A 323 13.88 -14.42 28.61
C ILE A 323 12.40 -14.04 28.67
N LEU A 324 12.00 -13.08 27.83
CA LEU A 324 10.63 -12.64 27.67
C LEU A 324 10.22 -12.93 26.22
N GLY A 325 9.00 -13.41 26.04
CA GLY A 325 8.46 -13.84 24.75
C GLY A 325 7.15 -13.13 24.38
N PRO A 326 6.46 -13.60 23.34
CA PRO A 326 5.17 -13.04 22.90
C PRO A 326 4.16 -12.93 24.05
N GLY A 327 3.53 -11.75 24.18
CA GLY A 327 2.57 -11.42 25.23
C GLY A 327 3.18 -10.82 26.50
N ASP A 328 4.49 -10.90 26.68
CA ASP A 328 5.21 -10.19 27.75
C ASP A 328 5.46 -8.72 27.37
N PHE A 329 5.82 -7.90 28.35
CA PHE A 329 6.22 -6.50 28.15
C PHE A 329 7.42 -6.17 29.05
N PHE A 330 8.07 -5.03 28.83
CA PHE A 330 9.19 -4.56 29.64
C PHE A 330 9.38 -3.04 29.58
N GLY A 331 10.07 -2.51 30.59
CA GLY A 331 10.42 -1.10 30.68
C GLY A 331 9.38 -0.23 31.41
N GLU A 332 8.30 -0.83 31.90
CA GLU A 332 7.27 -0.20 32.73
C GLU A 332 7.83 0.29 34.07
N GLN A 333 8.73 -0.47 34.68
CA GLN A 333 9.13 -0.24 36.07
C GLN A 333 9.84 1.11 36.24
N SER A 334 10.81 1.39 35.38
CA SER A 334 11.50 2.69 35.36
C SER A 334 10.56 3.85 35.05
N LEU A 335 9.49 3.64 34.26
CA LEU A 335 8.50 4.68 33.99
C LEU A 335 7.59 4.94 35.20
N LEU A 336 7.21 3.90 35.95
CA LEU A 336 6.39 4.00 37.16
C LEU A 336 7.16 4.62 38.33
N ASP A 337 8.40 4.19 38.55
CA ASP A 337 9.20 4.58 39.71
C ASP A 337 10.02 5.87 39.47
N GLY A 338 10.06 6.36 38.21
CA GLY A 338 10.84 7.53 37.81
C GLY A 338 12.36 7.34 37.89
N ARG A 339 12.82 6.08 37.98
CA ARG A 339 14.24 5.72 38.10
C ARG A 339 14.87 5.44 36.74
N THR A 340 16.20 5.37 36.70
CA THR A 340 16.94 4.90 35.51
C THR A 340 16.67 3.42 35.25
N ARG A 341 17.06 2.95 34.07
CA ARG A 341 16.93 1.54 33.67
C ARG A 341 17.78 0.65 34.56
N GLU A 342 17.17 -0.35 35.17
CA GLU A 342 17.85 -1.30 36.05
C GLU A 342 18.36 -2.55 35.33
N SER A 343 18.06 -2.70 34.03
CA SER A 343 18.49 -3.85 33.24
C SER A 343 18.74 -3.47 31.78
N THR A 344 19.63 -4.23 31.15
CA THR A 344 19.87 -4.17 29.70
C THR A 344 18.97 -5.17 29.00
N ILE A 345 18.25 -4.74 27.96
CA ILE A 345 17.36 -5.59 27.17
C ILE A 345 17.94 -5.76 25.76
N ILE A 346 18.08 -7.00 25.32
CA ILE A 346 18.66 -7.36 24.01
C ILE A 346 17.76 -8.36 23.30
N THR A 347 17.52 -8.19 22.01
CA THR A 347 16.78 -9.17 21.19
C THR A 347 17.60 -10.45 20.99
N LEU A 348 16.98 -11.62 21.18
CA LEU A 348 17.59 -12.92 20.87
C LEU A 348 17.26 -13.38 19.45
N THR A 349 16.02 -13.14 19.03
CA THR A 349 15.50 -13.38 17.68
C THR A 349 15.07 -12.05 17.05
N PRO A 350 14.76 -12.00 15.74
CA PRO A 350 14.07 -10.84 15.19
C PRO A 350 12.76 -10.61 15.94
N CYS A 351 12.55 -9.41 16.46
CA CYS A 351 11.39 -9.08 17.30
C CYS A 351 10.48 -8.07 16.60
N GLN A 352 9.17 -8.22 16.81
CA GLN A 352 8.17 -7.19 16.56
C GLN A 352 7.64 -6.73 17.92
N LEU A 353 7.82 -5.45 18.22
CA LEU A 353 7.47 -4.84 19.49
C LEU A 353 6.46 -3.71 19.29
N LEU A 354 5.60 -3.48 20.28
CA LEU A 354 4.80 -2.26 20.39
C LEU A 354 5.48 -1.33 21.39
N GLU A 355 5.90 -0.16 20.93
CA GLU A 355 6.53 0.87 21.76
C GLU A 355 5.49 1.89 22.23
N LEU A 356 5.41 2.10 23.55
CA LEU A 356 4.65 3.18 24.18
C LEU A 356 5.62 4.20 24.77
N ARG A 357 5.60 5.44 24.29
CA ARG A 357 6.47 6.51 24.80
C ARG A 357 6.06 6.94 26.21
N ALA A 358 7.01 7.46 26.99
CA ALA A 358 6.78 7.92 28.35
C ALA A 358 5.67 8.98 28.43
N GLU A 359 5.67 9.97 27.53
CA GLU A 359 4.66 11.03 27.46
C GLU A 359 3.24 10.47 27.27
N GLU A 360 3.11 9.48 26.39
CA GLU A 360 1.85 8.78 26.13
C GLU A 360 1.43 7.92 27.33
N PHE A 361 2.38 7.19 27.92
CA PHE A 361 2.17 6.37 29.10
C PHE A 361 1.61 7.19 30.28
N TYR A 362 2.23 8.33 30.59
CA TYR A 362 1.77 9.20 31.67
C TYR A 362 0.39 9.80 31.39
N ARG A 363 0.08 10.12 30.14
CA ARG A 363 -1.25 10.61 29.75
C ARG A 363 -2.31 9.54 29.92
N LEU A 364 -2.05 8.33 29.46
CA LEU A 364 -2.97 7.19 29.55
C LEU A 364 -3.26 6.80 31.01
N ILE A 365 -2.21 6.70 31.83
CA ILE A 365 -2.35 6.40 33.27
C ILE A 365 -3.02 7.54 34.05
N GLY A 366 -2.88 8.78 33.58
CA GLY A 366 -3.57 9.94 34.15
C GLY A 366 -5.07 9.94 33.88
N ASN A 367 -5.48 9.51 32.68
CA ASN A 367 -6.87 9.54 32.23
C ASN A 367 -7.66 8.28 32.62
N ASP A 368 -7.00 7.14 32.76
CA ASP A 368 -7.64 5.84 32.95
C ASP A 368 -7.18 5.15 34.25
N ARG A 369 -8.08 5.13 35.25
CA ARG A 369 -7.82 4.53 36.56
C ARG A 369 -7.71 3.00 36.51
N ASP A 370 -8.44 2.36 35.60
CA ASP A 370 -8.50 0.90 35.49
C ASP A 370 -7.22 0.39 34.84
N LEU A 371 -6.80 1.05 33.75
CA LEU A 371 -5.50 0.80 33.10
C LEU A 371 -4.33 1.00 34.08
N ARG A 372 -4.35 2.11 34.84
CA ARG A 372 -3.33 2.38 35.86
C ARG A 372 -3.23 1.23 36.86
N SER A 373 -4.39 0.74 37.33
CA SER A 373 -4.45 -0.34 38.31
C SER A 373 -3.92 -1.65 37.74
N ALA A 374 -4.32 -2.01 36.51
CA ALA A 374 -3.85 -3.21 35.82
C ALA A 374 -2.32 -3.21 35.58
N VAL A 375 -1.76 -2.07 35.17
CA VAL A 375 -0.31 -1.93 34.95
C VAL A 375 0.46 -2.03 36.26
N ILE A 376 -0.01 -1.37 37.32
CA ILE A 376 0.63 -1.41 38.65
C ILE A 376 0.55 -2.81 39.27
N GLU A 377 -0.59 -3.49 39.14
CA GLU A 377 -0.80 -4.83 39.67
C GLU A 377 0.16 -5.83 39.03
N LYS A 378 0.21 -5.88 37.69
CA LYS A 378 1.18 -6.73 37.00
C LYS A 378 2.63 -6.37 37.28
N ALA A 379 2.97 -5.08 37.37
CA ALA A 379 4.32 -4.67 37.75
C ALA A 379 4.71 -5.17 39.15
N ARG A 380 3.75 -5.19 40.09
CA ARG A 380 3.94 -5.71 41.45
C ARG A 380 4.07 -7.23 41.51
N GLU A 381 3.24 -7.97 40.77
CA GLU A 381 3.36 -9.44 40.64
C GLU A 381 4.77 -9.81 40.17
N ARG A 382 5.25 -9.11 39.15
CA ARG A 382 6.56 -9.34 38.56
C ARG A 382 7.71 -9.00 39.52
N ASN A 383 7.56 -7.97 40.36
CA ASN A 383 8.55 -7.62 41.38
C ASN A 383 8.59 -8.64 42.54
N LYS A 384 7.49 -9.38 42.80
CA LYS A 384 7.50 -10.50 43.75
C LYS A 384 8.28 -11.70 43.20
N ASP A 385 8.15 -12.00 41.91
CA ASP A 385 8.92 -13.06 41.25
C ASP A 385 10.42 -12.77 41.13
N ILE A 386 10.83 -11.49 41.24
CA ILE A 386 12.24 -11.06 41.14
C ILE A 386 12.92 -11.06 42.52
N ASN A 387 12.16 -10.85 43.59
CA ASN A 387 12.68 -10.71 44.97
C ASN A 387 12.38 -11.92 45.88
N GLY A 388 11.58 -12.89 45.40
CA GLY A 388 11.43 -14.22 45.99
C GLY A 388 12.37 -15.20 45.30
#